data_AF-A0A7X5WSG2-F1
#
_entry.id   AF-A0A7X5WSG2-F1
#
_cell.length_a   1.000
_cell.length_b   1.000
_cell.length_c   1.000
_cell.angle_alpha   90.00
_cell.angle_beta   90.00
_cell.angle_gamma   90.00
#
_symmetry.space_group_name_H-M   'P 1'
#
loop_
_entity.id
_entity.type
_entity.pdbx_description
1 polymer ?
#
loop_
_entity_poly.entity_id
_entity_poly.type
_entity_poly.pdbx_seq_one_letter_code
_entity_poly.pdbx_strand_id
1 'polypeptide(L)'
;YAFVSDGDLMEGISSEAASLAGRLGLDRIVYLYDDNDISIGGHTDITFTEDVAARFAAFAWHVLDIDGHDRTAIDEAITEARSVERPSLIVCRTHIAHGAPTMQDTSESHGSPLGDEEIAATKEAMGFPVEPTFHVPDGVREFFAAAMERGTEARMAW
;
A
#
# COMPACT_ATOMS: atom_id res chain seq x y z
N TYR A 1 10.74 4.72 -2.64
CA TYR A 1 9.49 4.06 -2.24
C TYR A 1 8.68 3.79 -3.48
N ALA A 2 8.04 2.63 -3.54
CA ALA A 2 7.01 2.32 -4.52
C ALA A 2 5.88 1.58 -3.82
N PHE A 3 4.64 1.89 -4.19
CA PHE A 3 3.51 1.02 -3.91
C PHE A 3 3.37 0.07 -5.10
N VAL A 4 3.22 -1.22 -4.82
CA VAL A 4 3.03 -2.27 -5.83
C VAL A 4 1.87 -3.16 -5.42
N SER A 5 1.23 -3.79 -6.39
CA SER A 5 0.06 -4.65 -6.23
C SER A 5 0.34 -6.07 -6.74
N ASP A 6 -0.63 -6.97 -6.63
CA ASP A 6 -0.54 -8.31 -7.22
C ASP A 6 -0.19 -8.25 -8.71
N GLY A 7 -0.85 -7.36 -9.46
CA GLY A 7 -0.62 -7.21 -10.91
C GLY A 7 0.82 -6.84 -11.24
N ASP A 8 1.43 -5.94 -10.46
CA ASP A 8 2.85 -5.57 -10.63
C ASP A 8 3.76 -6.77 -10.36
N LEU A 9 3.44 -7.57 -9.32
CA LEU A 9 4.27 -8.69 -8.89
C LEU A 9 4.08 -9.98 -9.69
N MET A 10 2.98 -10.10 -10.43
CA MET A 10 2.75 -11.13 -11.45
C MET A 10 3.52 -10.87 -12.75
N GLU A 11 3.75 -9.60 -13.10
CA GLU A 11 4.43 -9.22 -14.34
C GLU A 11 5.92 -9.61 -14.32
N GLY A 12 6.39 -10.32 -15.34
CA GLY A 12 7.75 -10.87 -15.36
C GLY A 12 8.87 -9.82 -15.22
N ILE A 13 8.61 -8.60 -15.71
CA ILE A 13 9.55 -7.46 -15.60
C ILE A 13 9.85 -7.09 -14.14
N SER A 14 8.90 -7.28 -13.21
CA SER A 14 9.13 -7.00 -11.79
C SER A 14 10.13 -7.98 -11.19
N SER A 15 10.06 -9.26 -11.59
CA SER A 15 11.03 -10.29 -11.16
C SER A 15 12.44 -10.01 -11.70
N GLU A 16 12.56 -9.61 -12.97
CA GLU A 16 13.85 -9.22 -13.57
C GLU A 16 14.48 -8.03 -12.83
N ALA A 17 13.68 -6.98 -12.61
CA ALA A 17 14.13 -5.78 -11.89
C ALA A 17 14.47 -6.08 -10.43
N ALA A 18 13.64 -6.87 -9.72
CA ALA A 18 13.88 -7.23 -8.33
C ALA A 18 15.14 -8.09 -8.15
N SER A 19 15.37 -9.04 -9.06
CA SER A 19 16.60 -9.84 -9.08
C SER A 19 17.85 -8.97 -9.21
N LEU A 20 17.84 -8.00 -10.14
CA LEU A 20 18.96 -7.06 -10.32
C LEU A 20 19.14 -6.14 -9.10
N ALA A 21 18.05 -5.60 -8.55
CA ALA A 21 18.11 -4.71 -7.39
C ALA A 21 18.71 -5.40 -6.16
N GLY A 22 18.34 -6.65 -5.91
CA GLY A 22 18.92 -7.46 -4.85
C GLY A 22 20.39 -7.78 -5.10
N ARG A 23 20.76 -8.13 -6.35
CA ARG A 23 22.16 -8.35 -6.74
C ARG A 23 23.04 -7.11 -6.52
N LEU A 24 22.50 -5.92 -6.77
CA LEU A 24 23.21 -4.65 -6.61
C LEU A 24 23.17 -4.11 -5.17
N GLY A 25 22.38 -4.71 -4.28
CA GLY A 25 22.24 -4.25 -2.89
C GLY A 25 21.65 -2.84 -2.79
N LEU A 26 20.63 -2.52 -3.60
CA LEU A 26 20.03 -1.19 -3.65
C LEU A 26 19.21 -0.87 -2.38
N ASP A 27 19.90 -0.51 -1.30
CA ASP A 27 19.38 -0.24 0.05
C ASP A 27 18.41 0.96 0.19
N ARG A 28 18.30 1.80 -0.85
CA ARG A 28 17.34 2.92 -0.89
C ARG A 28 16.02 2.58 -1.57
N ILE A 29 15.83 1.32 -2.00
CA ILE A 29 14.57 0.84 -2.56
C ILE A 29 13.75 0.16 -1.46
N VAL A 30 12.55 0.67 -1.24
CA VAL A 30 11.54 0.09 -0.35
C VAL A 30 10.24 -0.02 -1.13
N TYR A 31 9.75 -1.24 -1.30
CA TYR A 31 8.45 -1.55 -1.88
C TYR A 31 7.45 -1.82 -0.76
N LEU A 32 6.27 -1.22 -0.89
CA LEU A 32 5.10 -1.56 -0.09
C LEU A 32 4.16 -2.32 -1.03
N TYR A 33 4.08 -3.63 -0.83
CA TYR A 33 3.21 -4.50 -1.60
C TYR A 33 1.83 -4.55 -0.93
N ASP A 34 0.83 -4.01 -1.61
CA ASP A 34 -0.57 -4.14 -1.24
C ASP A 34 -1.04 -5.57 -1.55
N ASP A 35 -1.01 -6.41 -0.53
CA ASP A 35 -1.39 -7.83 -0.60
C ASP A 35 -2.82 -7.97 -0.07
N ASN A 36 -3.79 -7.82 -0.98
CA ASN A 36 -5.21 -7.69 -0.67
C ASN A 36 -6.07 -8.84 -1.22
N ASP A 37 -5.43 -9.90 -1.73
CA ASP A 37 -6.04 -11.09 -2.30
C ASP A 37 -6.97 -10.86 -3.50
N ILE A 38 -6.99 -9.68 -4.13
CA ILE A 38 -7.93 -9.32 -5.20
C ILE A 38 -7.24 -8.79 -6.46
N SER A 39 -7.67 -9.31 -7.61
CA SER A 39 -7.37 -8.80 -8.95
C SER A 39 -8.66 -8.52 -9.73
N ILE A 40 -8.54 -8.05 -10.97
CA ILE A 40 -9.70 -7.94 -11.90
C ILE A 40 -10.40 -9.29 -12.08
N GLY A 41 -9.67 -10.40 -11.99
CA GLY A 41 -10.21 -11.76 -12.11
C GLY A 41 -11.01 -12.25 -10.90
N GLY A 42 -11.11 -11.47 -9.82
CA GLY A 42 -11.61 -11.93 -8.52
C GLY A 42 -10.46 -12.23 -7.57
N HIS A 43 -10.65 -13.20 -6.69
CA HIS A 43 -9.58 -13.64 -5.78
C HIS A 43 -8.34 -14.09 -6.54
N THR A 44 -7.16 -13.73 -6.02
CA THR A 44 -5.87 -14.02 -6.66
C THR A 44 -5.55 -15.51 -6.66
N ASP A 45 -6.13 -16.30 -5.75
CA ASP A 45 -5.91 -17.75 -5.62
C ASP A 45 -6.22 -18.57 -6.89
N ILE A 46 -7.00 -18.02 -7.82
CA ILE A 46 -7.30 -18.65 -9.11
C ILE A 46 -6.10 -18.61 -10.09
N THR A 47 -5.16 -17.67 -9.91
CA THR A 47 -4.07 -17.40 -10.88
C THR A 47 -2.71 -17.14 -10.25
N PHE A 48 -2.64 -16.86 -8.94
CA PHE A 48 -1.44 -16.40 -8.25
C PHE A 48 -1.43 -16.91 -6.81
N THR A 49 -0.73 -18.02 -6.58
CA THR A 49 -0.67 -18.74 -5.29
C THR A 49 0.75 -18.93 -4.77
N GLU A 50 1.70 -18.16 -5.30
CA GLU A 50 3.11 -18.27 -4.90
C GLU A 50 3.36 -17.58 -3.55
N ASP A 51 4.46 -17.96 -2.92
CA ASP A 51 4.99 -17.24 -1.77
C ASP A 51 5.86 -16.08 -2.27
N VAL A 52 5.25 -14.91 -2.44
CA VAL A 52 5.92 -13.68 -2.88
C VAL A 52 7.04 -13.29 -1.92
N ALA A 53 6.81 -13.43 -0.60
CA ALA A 53 7.81 -13.13 0.42
C ALA A 53 9.05 -14.02 0.25
N ALA A 54 8.86 -15.32 0.04
CA ALA A 54 9.95 -16.26 -0.24
C ALA A 54 10.66 -15.96 -1.57
N ARG A 55 9.92 -15.58 -2.63
CA ARG A 55 10.53 -15.18 -3.91
C ARG A 55 11.44 -13.96 -3.75
N PHE A 56 10.99 -12.92 -3.06
CA PHE A 56 11.80 -11.72 -2.80
C PHE A 56 12.99 -12.01 -1.88
N ALA A 57 12.81 -12.85 -0.86
CA ALA A 57 13.93 -13.33 -0.04
C ALA A 57 14.98 -14.06 -0.90
N ALA A 58 14.57 -14.86 -1.89
CA ALA A 58 15.47 -15.52 -2.83
C ALA A 58 16.21 -14.53 -3.75
N PHE A 59 15.61 -13.37 -4.05
CA PHE A 59 16.28 -12.24 -4.71
C PHE A 59 17.21 -11.45 -3.78
N ALA A 60 17.45 -11.89 -2.54
CA ALA A 60 18.24 -11.20 -1.52
C ALA A 60 17.65 -9.87 -1.01
N TRP A 61 16.32 -9.73 -1.07
CA TRP A 61 15.62 -8.61 -0.44
C TRP A 61 15.45 -8.84 1.06
N HIS A 62 15.33 -7.75 1.81
CA HIS A 62 14.80 -7.77 3.17
C HIS A 62 13.28 -7.79 3.08
N VAL A 63 12.63 -8.71 3.77
CA VAL A 63 11.18 -8.92 3.66
C VAL A 63 10.55 -8.79 5.03
N LEU A 64 9.48 -7.99 5.11
CA LEU A 64 8.64 -7.78 6.28
C LEU A 64 7.19 -8.11 5.89
N ASP A 65 6.41 -8.70 6.80
CA ASP A 65 4.98 -8.98 6.63
C ASP A 65 4.23 -8.33 7.80
N ILE A 66 3.27 -7.46 7.49
CA ILE A 66 2.57 -6.61 8.46
C ILE A 66 1.08 -6.51 8.13
N ASP A 67 0.29 -6.15 9.15
CA ASP A 67 -1.07 -5.62 8.94
C ASP A 67 -0.98 -4.22 8.31
N GLY A 68 -1.45 -4.10 7.08
CA GLY A 68 -1.44 -2.84 6.31
C GLY A 68 -2.50 -1.83 6.76
N HIS A 69 -3.33 -2.15 7.74
CA HIS A 69 -4.24 -1.21 8.41
C HIS A 69 -3.70 -0.73 9.78
N ASP A 70 -2.60 -1.31 10.27
CA ASP A 70 -1.91 -0.86 11.49
C ASP A 70 -0.84 0.20 11.17
N ARG A 71 -1.17 1.46 11.49
CA ARG A 71 -0.28 2.61 11.28
C ARG A 71 1.05 2.49 12.03
N THR A 72 1.07 1.86 13.21
CA THR A 72 2.29 1.66 13.98
C THR A 72 3.17 0.61 13.31
N ALA A 73 2.58 -0.51 12.87
CA ALA A 73 3.32 -1.54 12.15
C ALA A 73 3.94 -1.01 10.84
N ILE A 74 3.22 -0.16 10.11
CA ILE A 74 3.74 0.50 8.90
C ILE A 74 4.94 1.39 9.21
N ASP A 75 4.84 2.23 10.25
CA ASP A 75 5.92 3.15 10.63
C ASP A 75 7.18 2.39 11.09
N GLU A 76 7.00 1.34 11.89
CA GLU A 76 8.07 0.46 12.35
C GLU A 76 8.73 -0.26 11.18
N ALA A 77 7.95 -0.83 10.25
CA ALA A 77 8.48 -1.53 9.08
C ALA A 77 9.24 -0.62 8.12
N ILE A 78 8.73 0.59 7.86
CA ILE A 78 9.44 1.59 7.04
C ILE A 78 10.74 2.02 7.72
N THR A 79 10.73 2.17 9.05
CA THR A 79 11.91 2.54 9.83
C THR A 79 12.97 1.44 9.78
N GLU A 80 12.56 0.18 9.95
CA GLU A 80 13.44 -0.98 9.83
C GLU A 80 14.02 -1.10 8.41
N ALA A 81 13.19 -0.99 7.37
CA ALA A 81 13.61 -1.06 5.97
C ALA A 81 14.64 0.01 5.57
N ARG A 82 14.65 1.17 6.24
CA ARG A 82 15.66 2.23 6.04
C ARG A 82 17.02 1.92 6.66
N SER A 83 17.06 0.98 7.61
CA SER A 83 18.26 0.66 8.39
C SER A 83 19.08 -0.51 7.81
N VAL A 84 18.53 -1.23 6.84
CA VAL A 84 19.15 -2.41 6.23
C VAL A 84 19.92 -2.08 4.96
N GLU A 85 21.04 -2.77 4.71
CA GLU A 85 21.91 -2.55 3.54
C GLU A 85 21.49 -3.42 2.32
N ARG A 86 20.19 -3.50 2.02
CA ARG A 86 19.63 -4.24 0.88
C ARG A 86 18.23 -3.70 0.52
N PRO A 87 17.69 -3.91 -0.70
CA PRO A 87 16.33 -3.48 -1.02
C PRO A 87 15.31 -4.20 -0.13
N SER A 88 14.20 -3.53 0.18
CA SER A 88 13.19 -4.04 1.10
C SER A 88 11.81 -4.19 0.45
N LEU A 89 11.15 -5.31 0.72
CA LEU A 89 9.74 -5.55 0.42
C LEU A 89 8.98 -5.60 1.75
N ILE A 90 8.01 -4.73 1.92
CA ILE A 90 7.05 -4.77 3.02
C ILE A 90 5.74 -5.30 2.43
N VAL A 91 5.37 -6.52 2.79
CA VAL A 91 4.09 -7.14 2.46
C VAL A 91 3.05 -6.56 3.42
N CYS A 92 2.18 -5.71 2.89
CA CYS A 92 1.11 -5.08 3.63
C CYS A 92 -0.17 -5.86 3.38
N ARG A 93 -0.64 -6.64 4.36
CA ARG A 93 -1.94 -7.32 4.27
C ARG A 93 -3.05 -6.29 4.38
N THR A 94 -3.86 -6.12 3.34
CA THR A 94 -4.98 -5.16 3.36
C THR A 94 -6.30 -5.79 2.92
N HIS A 95 -7.35 -4.96 2.96
CA HIS A 95 -8.68 -5.26 2.46
C HIS A 95 -8.99 -4.22 1.41
N ILE A 96 -9.20 -4.63 0.16
CA ILE A 96 -9.58 -3.68 -0.90
C ILE A 96 -10.95 -3.08 -0.56
N ALA A 97 -11.10 -1.77 -0.78
CA ALA A 97 -12.28 -1.01 -0.37
C ALA A 97 -12.64 -1.18 1.13
N HIS A 98 -11.65 -1.31 2.01
CA HIS A 98 -11.83 -1.41 3.45
C HIS A 98 -12.83 -0.38 3.99
N GLY A 99 -13.86 -0.86 4.69
CA GLY A 99 -14.94 -0.05 5.26
C GLY A 99 -16.17 0.08 4.36
N ALA A 100 -16.10 -0.30 3.08
CA ALA A 100 -17.27 -0.35 2.19
C ALA A 100 -18.14 -1.58 2.53
N PRO A 101 -19.35 -1.41 3.08
CA PRO A 101 -20.09 -2.52 3.71
C PRO A 101 -20.43 -3.69 2.78
N THR A 102 -20.64 -3.43 1.49
CA THR A 102 -21.01 -4.46 0.50
C THR A 102 -19.93 -4.69 -0.55
N MET A 103 -19.01 -3.73 -0.72
CA MET A 103 -17.98 -3.74 -1.77
C MET A 103 -16.57 -4.09 -1.26
N GLN A 104 -16.34 -4.15 0.05
CA GLN A 104 -15.06 -4.60 0.60
C GLN A 104 -14.72 -6.03 0.11
N ASP A 105 -13.45 -6.27 -0.20
CA ASP A 105 -12.92 -7.57 -0.65
C ASP A 105 -13.55 -8.07 -1.97
N THR A 106 -14.10 -7.16 -2.78
CA THR A 106 -14.66 -7.47 -4.10
C THR A 106 -13.79 -6.93 -5.24
N SER A 107 -13.71 -7.67 -6.35
CA SER A 107 -13.05 -7.18 -7.56
C SER A 107 -13.80 -6.03 -8.25
N GLU A 108 -15.11 -5.88 -8.01
CA GLU A 108 -15.89 -4.77 -8.56
C GLU A 108 -15.42 -3.41 -7.99
N SER A 109 -14.99 -3.39 -6.73
CA SER A 109 -14.45 -2.21 -6.06
C SER A 109 -13.12 -1.69 -6.64
N HIS A 110 -12.40 -2.52 -7.40
CA HIS A 110 -11.14 -2.15 -8.03
C HIS A 110 -11.31 -1.18 -9.21
N GLY A 111 -12.31 -1.45 -10.05
CA GLY A 111 -12.42 -0.83 -11.39
C GLY A 111 -13.64 0.06 -11.59
N SER A 112 -14.56 0.13 -10.62
CA SER A 112 -15.84 0.83 -10.77
C SER A 112 -16.10 1.81 -9.61
N PRO A 113 -16.86 2.91 -9.85
CA PRO A 113 -17.36 3.73 -8.75
C PRO A 113 -18.16 2.89 -7.76
N LEU A 114 -18.02 3.16 -6.46
CA LEU A 114 -18.78 2.48 -5.41
C LEU A 114 -20.30 2.69 -5.52
N GLY A 115 -20.72 3.84 -6.05
CA GLY A 115 -22.12 4.26 -6.10
C GLY A 115 -22.56 5.04 -4.87
N ASP A 116 -23.55 5.92 -5.04
CA ASP A 116 -23.95 6.89 -4.00
C ASP A 116 -24.45 6.22 -2.71
N GLU A 117 -25.18 5.10 -2.83
CA GLU A 117 -25.67 4.33 -1.68
C GLU A 117 -24.53 3.73 -0.87
N GLU A 118 -23.57 3.09 -1.54
CA GLU A 118 -22.39 2.50 -0.88
C GLU A 118 -21.49 3.58 -0.27
N ILE A 119 -21.31 4.72 -0.94
CA ILE A 119 -20.56 5.86 -0.40
C ILE A 119 -21.20 6.39 0.89
N ALA A 120 -22.52 6.56 0.90
CA ALA A 120 -23.24 7.01 2.11
C ALA A 120 -23.09 5.99 3.25
N ALA A 121 -23.28 4.70 2.96
CA ALA A 121 -23.16 3.63 3.94
C ALA A 121 -21.72 3.52 4.49
N THR A 122 -20.70 3.65 3.63
CA THR A 122 -19.28 3.67 4.03
C THR A 122 -19.00 4.84 4.97
N LYS A 123 -19.47 6.04 4.63
CA LYS A 123 -19.30 7.22 5.49
C LYS A 123 -19.97 7.02 6.85
N GLU A 124 -21.20 6.54 6.88
CA GLU A 124 -21.93 6.26 8.12
C GLU A 124 -21.22 5.22 8.98
N ALA A 125 -20.74 4.12 8.38
CA ALA A 125 -19.99 3.06 9.07
C ALA A 125 -18.69 3.60 9.70
N MET A 126 -18.03 4.57 9.05
CA MET A 126 -16.82 5.22 9.54
C MET A 126 -17.08 6.41 10.48
N GLY A 127 -18.35 6.73 10.78
CA GLY A 127 -18.72 7.91 11.58
C GLY A 127 -18.45 9.24 10.88
N PHE A 128 -18.41 9.25 9.55
CA PHE A 128 -18.13 10.41 8.71
C PHE A 128 -19.44 11.05 8.19
N PRO A 129 -19.51 12.39 8.07
CA PRO A 129 -20.70 13.05 7.54
C PRO A 129 -20.95 12.68 6.06
N VAL A 130 -22.19 12.30 5.73
CA VAL A 130 -22.60 11.94 4.37
C VAL A 130 -22.50 13.14 3.43
N GLU A 131 -22.96 14.31 3.87
CA GLU A 131 -22.89 15.58 3.15
C GLU A 131 -22.12 16.64 3.96
N PRO A 132 -21.45 17.62 3.31
CA PRO A 132 -21.35 17.78 1.86
C PRO A 132 -20.41 16.75 1.21
N THR A 133 -20.60 16.46 -0.07
CA THR A 133 -19.55 15.79 -0.88
C THR A 133 -18.25 16.60 -0.87
N PHE A 134 -17.11 15.91 -0.97
CA PHE A 134 -15.78 16.52 -0.85
C PHE A 134 -15.52 17.28 0.47
N HIS A 135 -16.23 16.92 1.55
CA HIS A 135 -15.98 17.46 2.88
C HIS A 135 -14.59 17.08 3.40
N VAL A 136 -13.85 18.08 3.89
CA VAL A 136 -12.58 17.91 4.59
C VAL A 136 -12.76 18.49 5.99
N PRO A 137 -12.66 17.67 7.06
CA PRO A 137 -12.81 18.16 8.43
C PRO A 137 -11.79 19.23 8.80
N ASP A 138 -12.17 20.10 9.72
CA ASP A 138 -11.29 21.14 10.27
C ASP A 138 -10.03 20.52 10.88
N GLY A 139 -8.88 21.18 10.71
CA GLY A 139 -7.59 20.71 11.21
C GLY A 139 -6.86 19.73 10.29
N VAL A 140 -7.56 19.03 9.39
CA VAL A 140 -6.93 18.09 8.44
C VAL A 140 -6.05 18.83 7.45
N ARG A 141 -6.52 19.96 6.91
CA ARG A 141 -5.75 20.77 5.96
C ARG A 141 -4.50 21.35 6.60
N GLU A 142 -4.62 21.84 7.84
CA GLU A 142 -3.54 22.40 8.63
C GLU A 142 -2.49 21.32 8.95
N PHE A 143 -2.92 20.12 9.32
CA PHE A 143 -2.04 18.98 9.57
C PHE A 143 -1.18 18.64 8.34
N PHE A 144 -1.78 18.56 7.15
CA PHE A 144 -1.04 18.30 5.92
C PHE A 144 -0.20 19.51 5.47
N ALA A 145 -0.64 20.74 5.72
CA ALA A 145 0.15 21.94 5.44
C ALA A 145 1.47 21.96 6.24
N ALA A 146 1.46 21.48 7.50
CA ALA A 146 2.68 21.35 8.29
C ALA A 146 3.71 20.38 7.66
N ALA A 147 3.28 19.40 6.85
CA ALA A 147 4.19 18.55 6.09
C ALA A 147 4.92 19.31 4.97
N MET A 148 4.24 20.27 4.34
CA MET A 148 4.85 21.13 3.32
C MET A 148 5.92 22.04 3.90
N GLU A 149 5.69 22.59 5.10
CA GLU A 149 6.67 23.42 5.81
C GLU A 149 7.96 22.63 6.12
N ARG A 150 7.83 21.41 6.67
CA ARG A 150 8.98 20.51 6.87
C ARG A 150 9.74 20.25 5.56
N GLY A 151 9.03 20.10 4.45
CA GLY A 151 9.62 19.93 3.12
C GLY A 151 10.41 21.16 2.67
N THR A 152 9.89 22.37 2.90
CA THR A 152 10.59 23.63 2.61
C THR A 152 11.88 23.74 3.43
N GLU A 153 11.82 23.47 4.73
CA GLU A 153 13.00 23.50 5.60
C GLU A 153 14.06 22.50 5.14
N ALA A 154 13.66 21.24 4.88
CA ALA A 154 14.56 20.21 4.40
C ALA A 154 15.22 20.59 3.06
N ARG A 155 14.46 21.21 2.13
CA ARG A 155 14.98 21.69 0.85
C ARG A 155 15.98 22.84 1.01
N MET A 156 15.75 23.75 1.95
CA MET A 156 16.66 24.86 2.22
C MET A 156 17.95 24.40 2.90
N ALA A 157 17.89 23.31 3.66
CA ALA A 157 19.06 22.72 4.32
C ALA A 157 19.95 21.88 3.38
N TRP A 158 19.39 21.32 2.30
CA TRP A 158 20.10 20.55 1.27
C TRP A 158 20.86 21.44 0.30
#